data_AF-A0A7C4ITQ7-F1
#
_entry.id   AF-A0A7C4ITQ7-F1
#
_cell.length_a   1.000
_cell.length_b   1.000
_cell.length_c   1.000
_cell.angle_alpha   90.00
_cell.angle_beta   90.00
_cell.angle_gamma   90.00
#
_symmetry.space_group_name_H-M   'P 1'
#
loop_
_entity.id
_entity.type
_entity.pdbx_description
1 polymer ?
#
loop_
_entity_poly.entity_id
_entity_poly.type
_entity_poly.pdbx_seq_one_letter_code
_entity_poly.pdbx_strand_id
1 'polypeptide(L)'
;MDATKEVQYKLQKVTRDRVRKTVSATGTLKPWAVVDIKSKAGGRVDALLVAEGSEVKKGQVLAKIDPTDTLLNVNTARADIDSARAREQQSDGSWRLQIEQSSTSVASARASLASAEASLNAAKARLERARTTQGAQPKLWRMSVESAEAQYESALKQRKQLEATQKAERASAQANYDQAKANLDNGKANYERQVSLHAKGFVSQQTVDQAKASYEVSAAQVRTAEVRLATIEDEQRAAAEAADARVKQALAGLESARAQEADVRNA
;
A
#
# COMPACT_ATOMS: atom_id res chain seq x y z
N MET A 1 -6.79 -83.95 -166.81
CA MET A 1 -5.34 -83.85 -166.99
C MET A 1 -4.92 -82.56 -166.33
N ASP A 2 -4.66 -82.60 -165.01
CA ASP A 2 -3.35 -82.90 -164.41
C ASP A 2 -2.29 -81.83 -164.71
N ALA A 3 -1.89 -81.07 -163.67
CA ALA A 3 -0.58 -81.20 -163.01
C ALA A 3 -0.09 -79.85 -162.42
N THR A 4 -0.36 -79.53 -161.14
CA THR A 4 0.51 -79.67 -159.93
C THR A 4 1.69 -78.68 -159.78
N LYS A 5 1.59 -77.80 -158.75
CA LYS A 5 2.61 -77.29 -157.78
C LYS A 5 3.92 -76.63 -158.30
N GLU A 6 4.45 -75.57 -157.68
CA GLU A 6 5.04 -75.60 -156.33
C GLU A 6 5.05 -74.24 -155.60
N VAL A 7 4.77 -74.32 -154.30
CA VAL A 7 4.74 -73.22 -153.31
C VAL A 7 6.16 -72.96 -152.82
N GLN A 8 6.67 -71.73 -152.97
CA GLN A 8 7.96 -71.34 -152.37
C GLN A 8 7.77 -70.81 -150.94
N TYR A 9 8.41 -71.48 -149.98
CA TYR A 9 8.44 -71.09 -148.57
C TYR A 9 9.63 -70.17 -148.30
N LYS A 10 9.38 -69.04 -147.64
CA LYS A 10 10.43 -68.11 -147.17
C LYS A 10 10.88 -68.54 -145.78
N LEU A 11 11.94 -69.34 -145.72
CA LEU A 11 12.53 -69.81 -144.46
C LEU A 11 13.52 -68.76 -143.96
N GLN A 12 13.34 -68.29 -142.72
CA GLN A 12 14.26 -67.38 -142.04
C GLN A 12 14.96 -68.11 -140.90
N LYS A 13 16.29 -68.02 -140.85
CA LYS A 13 17.13 -68.76 -139.90
C LYS A 13 16.88 -68.23 -138.47
N VAL A 14 16.45 -69.12 -137.57
CA VAL A 14 16.19 -68.81 -136.15
C VAL A 14 17.45 -68.23 -135.50
N THR A 15 17.32 -67.04 -134.93
CA THR A 15 18.37 -66.35 -134.17
C THR A 15 18.08 -66.48 -132.68
N ARG A 16 19.11 -66.83 -131.89
CA ARG A 16 19.06 -66.78 -130.43
C ARG A 16 19.49 -65.40 -129.99
N ASP A 17 18.54 -64.63 -129.44
CA ASP A 17 18.82 -63.39 -128.73
C ASP A 17 18.27 -63.47 -127.30
N ARG A 18 18.89 -62.72 -126.39
CA ARG A 18 18.68 -62.83 -124.95
C ARG A 18 17.40 -62.11 -124.54
N VAL A 19 16.29 -62.85 -124.49
CA VAL A 19 15.03 -62.36 -123.92
C VAL A 19 15.19 -62.20 -122.40
N ARG A 20 15.35 -60.97 -121.92
CA ARG A 20 15.27 -60.67 -120.48
C ARG A 20 13.80 -60.55 -120.10
N LYS A 21 13.36 -61.44 -119.21
CA LYS A 21 12.04 -61.38 -118.57
C LYS A 21 12.12 -60.34 -117.46
N THR A 22 11.82 -59.08 -117.79
CA THR A 22 11.70 -58.03 -116.78
C THR A 22 10.31 -58.14 -116.16
N VAL A 23 10.25 -58.46 -114.88
CA VAL A 23 9.00 -58.39 -114.11
C VAL A 23 8.92 -56.98 -113.55
N SER A 24 8.04 -56.16 -114.12
CA SER A 24 7.76 -54.83 -113.60
C SER A 24 6.86 -54.96 -112.37
N ALA A 25 7.41 -54.69 -111.18
CA ALA A 25 6.64 -54.51 -109.96
C ALA A 25 6.60 -53.02 -109.63
N THR A 26 5.41 -52.42 -109.63
CA THR A 26 5.20 -51.04 -109.18
C THR A 26 5.10 -51.02 -107.66
N GLY A 27 6.18 -50.60 -107.01
CA GLY A 27 6.20 -50.31 -105.58
C GLY A 27 6.09 -48.81 -105.35
N THR A 28 5.24 -48.39 -104.40
CA THR A 28 5.22 -47.01 -103.92
C THR A 28 6.32 -46.83 -102.86
N LEU A 29 7.27 -45.96 -103.11
CA LEU A 29 8.32 -45.61 -102.14
C LEU A 29 7.69 -44.96 -100.92
N LYS A 30 7.86 -45.54 -99.73
CA LYS A 30 7.39 -44.96 -98.45
C LYS A 30 8.58 -44.51 -97.61
N PRO A 31 8.48 -43.38 -96.88
CA PRO A 31 9.52 -42.94 -95.96
C PRO A 31 9.78 -44.00 -94.88
N TRP A 32 11.05 -44.16 -94.48
CA TRP A 32 11.42 -45.12 -93.42
C TRP A 32 10.77 -44.78 -92.07
N ALA A 33 10.63 -43.50 -91.74
CA ALA A 33 9.89 -43.02 -90.57
C ALA A 33 9.31 -41.63 -90.86
N VAL A 34 8.05 -41.43 -90.48
CA VAL A 34 7.40 -40.11 -90.45
C VAL A 34 7.17 -39.78 -88.98
N VAL A 35 7.64 -38.61 -88.54
CA VAL A 35 7.53 -38.19 -87.13
C VAL A 35 6.85 -36.83 -87.10
N ASP A 36 5.70 -36.76 -86.43
CA ASP A 36 5.03 -35.49 -86.16
C ASP A 36 5.71 -34.79 -84.98
N ILE A 37 6.31 -33.64 -85.25
CA ILE A 37 6.96 -32.82 -84.23
C ILE A 37 5.91 -31.88 -83.63
N LYS A 38 5.47 -32.17 -82.41
CA LYS A 38 4.53 -31.34 -81.65
C LYS A 38 5.26 -30.64 -80.51
N SER A 39 4.96 -29.36 -80.31
CA SER A 39 5.42 -28.63 -79.13
C SER A 39 4.69 -29.11 -77.87
N LYS A 40 5.42 -29.17 -76.76
CA LYS A 40 4.84 -29.38 -75.41
C LYS A 40 4.27 -28.10 -74.80
N ALA A 41 4.72 -26.94 -75.26
CA ALA A 41 4.23 -25.64 -74.83
C ALA A 41 3.35 -25.04 -75.95
N GLY A 42 2.14 -24.61 -75.62
CA GLY A 42 1.30 -23.83 -76.53
C GLY A 42 1.82 -22.40 -76.63
N GLY A 43 1.80 -21.82 -77.82
CA GLY A 43 2.24 -20.43 -78.03
C GLY A 43 2.47 -20.08 -79.49
N ARG A 44 2.71 -18.79 -79.75
CA ARG A 44 3.07 -18.28 -81.07
C ARG A 44 4.53 -18.64 -81.39
N VAL A 45 4.79 -19.08 -82.62
CA VAL A 45 6.16 -19.29 -83.11
C VAL A 45 6.82 -17.93 -83.32
N ASP A 46 7.87 -17.65 -82.55
CA ASP A 46 8.71 -16.46 -82.62
C ASP A 46 9.57 -16.50 -83.89
N ALA A 47 10.18 -17.66 -84.17
CA ALA A 47 10.95 -17.89 -85.40
C ALA A 47 10.92 -19.36 -85.82
N LEU A 48 10.77 -19.61 -87.13
CA LEU A 48 11.05 -20.91 -87.75
C LEU A 48 12.45 -20.87 -88.35
N LEU A 49 13.35 -21.71 -87.83
CA LEU A 49 14.79 -21.67 -88.12
C LEU A 49 15.19 -22.61 -89.27
N VAL A 50 14.21 -23.24 -89.93
CA VAL A 50 14.41 -24.22 -91.00
C VAL A 50 13.43 -23.97 -92.14
N ALA A 51 13.90 -24.09 -93.39
CA ALA A 51 13.06 -23.97 -94.58
C ALA A 51 12.52 -25.34 -95.03
N GLU A 52 11.38 -25.36 -95.72
CA GLU A 52 10.80 -26.58 -96.27
C GLU A 52 11.80 -27.29 -97.21
N GLY A 53 12.05 -28.58 -96.98
CA GLY A 53 13.04 -29.37 -97.71
C GLY A 53 14.47 -29.36 -97.14
N SER A 54 14.72 -28.63 -96.03
CA SER A 54 16.03 -28.62 -95.37
C SER A 54 16.31 -29.94 -94.63
N GLU A 55 17.55 -30.43 -94.72
CA GLU A 55 18.01 -31.59 -93.95
C GLU A 55 18.30 -31.16 -92.49
N VAL A 56 17.63 -31.80 -91.52
CA VAL A 56 17.71 -31.44 -90.10
C VAL A 56 18.29 -32.58 -89.27
N LYS A 57 19.09 -32.23 -88.25
CA LYS A 57 19.73 -33.20 -87.34
C LYS A 57 18.95 -33.33 -86.03
N LYS A 58 19.05 -34.50 -85.38
CA LYS A 58 18.43 -34.75 -84.06
C LYS A 58 18.96 -33.73 -83.03
N GLY A 59 18.03 -33.03 -82.37
CA GLY A 59 18.35 -32.01 -81.35
C GLY A 59 18.55 -30.59 -81.91
N GLN A 60 18.52 -30.42 -83.23
CA GLN A 60 18.53 -29.10 -83.85
C GLN A 60 17.24 -28.35 -83.51
N VAL A 61 17.36 -27.09 -83.09
CA VAL A 61 16.20 -26.22 -82.83
C VAL A 61 15.55 -25.89 -84.16
N LEU A 62 14.32 -26.35 -84.34
CA LEU A 62 13.55 -26.16 -85.57
C LEU A 62 12.71 -24.88 -85.51
N ALA A 63 12.13 -24.59 -84.36
CA ALA A 63 11.31 -23.42 -84.11
C ALA A 63 11.51 -22.92 -82.67
N LYS A 64 11.46 -21.61 -82.49
CA LYS A 64 11.43 -20.96 -81.19
C LYS A 64 10.02 -20.47 -80.92
N ILE A 65 9.49 -20.79 -79.74
CA ILE A 65 8.17 -20.34 -79.30
C ILE A 65 8.37 -19.12 -78.42
N ASP A 66 7.53 -18.10 -78.59
CA ASP A 66 7.56 -16.89 -77.78
C ASP A 66 7.33 -17.24 -76.29
N PRO A 67 8.31 -17.02 -75.41
CA PRO A 67 8.21 -17.39 -74.00
C PRO A 67 7.56 -16.31 -73.13
N THR A 68 7.08 -15.20 -73.70
CA THR A 68 6.63 -14.01 -72.96
C THR A 68 5.62 -14.35 -71.87
N ASP A 69 4.56 -15.11 -72.18
CA ASP A 69 3.53 -15.49 -71.20
C ASP A 69 4.10 -16.40 -70.08
N THR A 70 5.01 -17.31 -70.42
CA THR A 70 5.62 -18.23 -69.44
C THR A 70 6.59 -17.49 -68.52
N LEU A 71 7.39 -16.58 -69.06
CA LEU A 71 8.28 -15.74 -68.27
C LEU A 71 7.49 -14.78 -67.37
N LEU A 72 6.38 -14.22 -67.86
CA LEU A 72 5.47 -13.42 -67.05
C LEU A 72 4.91 -14.25 -65.88
N ASN A 73 4.43 -15.47 -66.13
CA ASN A 73 3.93 -16.38 -65.09
C ASN A 73 5.01 -16.75 -64.05
N VAL A 74 6.26 -16.97 -64.48
CA VAL A 74 7.37 -17.22 -63.56
C VAL A 74 7.69 -15.98 -62.73
N ASN A 75 7.65 -14.79 -63.34
CA ASN A 75 7.90 -13.53 -62.64
C ASN A 75 6.81 -13.21 -61.62
N THR A 76 5.53 -13.41 -61.96
CA THR A 76 4.42 -13.23 -61.00
C THR A 76 4.53 -14.24 -59.86
N ALA A 77 4.80 -15.53 -60.15
CA ALA A 77 4.99 -16.54 -59.12
C ALA A 77 6.18 -16.24 -58.19
N ARG A 78 7.27 -15.68 -58.72
CA ARG A 78 8.40 -15.21 -57.90
C ARG A 78 8.01 -14.04 -57.02
N ALA A 79 7.30 -13.05 -57.56
CA ALA A 79 6.80 -11.91 -56.78
C ALA A 79 5.80 -12.36 -55.68
N ASP A 80 5.00 -13.39 -55.95
CA ASP A 80 4.10 -14.00 -54.97
C ASP A 80 4.87 -14.68 -53.84
N ILE A 81 5.95 -15.42 -54.14
CA ILE A 81 6.83 -16.03 -53.14
C ILE A 81 7.51 -14.96 -52.28
N ASP A 82 8.05 -13.91 -52.91
CA ASP A 82 8.71 -12.82 -52.19
C ASP A 82 7.71 -12.08 -51.28
N SER A 83 6.49 -11.86 -51.77
CA SER A 83 5.39 -11.30 -50.98
C SER A 83 4.98 -12.21 -49.82
N ALA A 84 4.91 -13.53 -50.03
CA ALA A 84 4.59 -14.49 -48.98
C ALA A 84 5.69 -14.54 -47.90
N ARG A 85 6.96 -14.52 -48.29
CA ARG A 85 8.11 -14.45 -47.36
C ARG A 85 8.12 -13.15 -46.55
N ALA A 86 7.83 -12.02 -47.20
CA ALA A 86 7.73 -10.74 -46.49
C ALA A 86 6.61 -10.76 -45.44
N ARG A 87 5.46 -11.37 -45.74
CA ARG A 87 4.35 -11.56 -44.78
C ARG A 87 4.74 -12.47 -43.62
N GLU A 88 5.45 -13.56 -43.88
CA GLU A 88 5.97 -14.45 -42.83
C GLU A 88 6.94 -13.71 -41.89
N GLN A 89 7.90 -12.97 -42.45
CA GLN A 89 8.85 -12.18 -41.65
C GLN A 89 8.14 -11.11 -40.78
N GLN A 90 7.11 -10.46 -41.31
CA GLN A 90 6.26 -9.55 -40.55
C GLN A 90 5.50 -10.27 -39.44
N SER A 91 4.95 -11.46 -39.73
CA SER A 91 4.25 -12.30 -38.76
C SER A 91 5.19 -12.74 -37.62
N ASP A 92 6.38 -13.24 -37.93
CA ASP A 92 7.39 -13.65 -36.93
C ASP A 92 7.84 -12.47 -36.05
N GLY A 93 8.07 -11.31 -36.68
CA GLY A 93 8.39 -10.09 -35.95
C GLY A 93 7.28 -9.69 -34.98
N SER A 94 6.02 -9.74 -35.42
CA SER A 94 4.86 -9.43 -34.59
C SER A 94 4.63 -10.47 -33.49
N TRP A 95 4.84 -11.76 -33.77
CA TRP A 95 4.71 -12.86 -32.82
C TRP A 95 5.78 -12.75 -31.72
N ARG A 96 7.03 -12.45 -32.08
CA ARG A 96 8.10 -12.24 -31.11
C ARG A 96 7.81 -11.05 -30.20
N LEU A 97 7.35 -9.94 -30.77
CA LEU A 97 6.94 -8.76 -29.99
C LEU A 97 5.77 -9.08 -29.06
N GLN A 98 4.79 -9.87 -29.50
CA GLN A 98 3.65 -10.30 -28.69
C GLN A 98 4.10 -11.12 -27.47
N ILE A 99 5.06 -12.04 -27.63
CA ILE A 99 5.62 -12.82 -26.52
C ILE A 99 6.38 -11.93 -25.55
N GLU A 100 7.18 -10.99 -26.06
CA GLU A 100 7.93 -10.03 -25.23
C GLU A 100 6.99 -9.11 -24.43
N GLN A 101 5.95 -8.57 -25.06
CA GLN A 101 4.91 -7.79 -24.40
C GLN A 101 4.15 -8.61 -23.35
N SER A 102 3.82 -9.87 -23.65
CA SER A 102 3.18 -10.78 -22.71
C SER A 102 4.06 -11.03 -21.48
N SER A 103 5.37 -11.26 -21.68
CA SER A 103 6.32 -11.45 -20.58
C SER A 103 6.42 -10.21 -19.68
N THR A 104 6.42 -9.01 -20.28
CA THR A 104 6.40 -7.73 -19.57
C THR A 104 5.10 -7.53 -18.81
N SER A 105 3.97 -7.94 -19.40
CA SER A 105 2.66 -7.92 -18.74
C SER A 105 2.65 -8.83 -17.51
N VAL A 106 3.17 -10.06 -17.63
CA VAL A 106 3.30 -10.99 -16.49
C VAL A 106 4.23 -10.42 -15.41
N ALA A 107 5.35 -9.81 -15.80
CA ALA A 107 6.27 -9.16 -14.85
C ALA A 107 5.58 -8.01 -14.10
N SER A 108 4.81 -7.17 -14.80
CA SER A 108 4.06 -6.06 -14.18
C SER A 108 2.95 -6.55 -13.24
N ALA A 109 2.25 -7.63 -13.60
CA ALA A 109 1.23 -8.25 -12.76
C ALA A 109 1.83 -8.84 -11.49
N ARG A 110 3.01 -9.50 -11.58
CA ARG A 110 3.75 -9.99 -10.42
C ARG A 110 4.23 -8.86 -9.51
N ALA A 111 4.74 -7.77 -10.09
CA ALA A 111 5.13 -6.59 -9.31
C ALA A 111 3.93 -5.95 -8.59
N SER A 112 2.79 -5.90 -9.27
CA SER A 112 1.52 -5.43 -8.70
C SER A 112 1.06 -6.31 -7.54
N LEU A 113 1.12 -7.64 -7.68
CA LEU A 113 0.82 -8.58 -6.61
C LEU A 113 1.74 -8.39 -5.40
N ALA A 114 3.06 -8.30 -5.62
CA ALA A 114 4.03 -8.06 -4.55
C ALA A 114 3.75 -6.74 -3.80
N SER A 115 3.36 -5.69 -4.52
CA SER A 115 2.98 -4.40 -3.92
C SER A 115 1.70 -4.50 -3.09
N ALA A 116 0.72 -5.29 -3.53
CA ALA A 116 -0.52 -5.54 -2.82
C ALA A 116 -0.27 -6.38 -1.55
N GLU A 117 0.58 -7.39 -1.62
CA GLU A 117 1.00 -8.20 -0.46
C GLU A 117 1.75 -7.35 0.58
N ALA A 118 2.66 -6.49 0.14
CA ALA A 118 3.34 -5.54 1.01
C ALA A 118 2.34 -4.58 1.69
N SER A 119 1.35 -4.10 0.94
CA SER A 119 0.28 -3.25 1.47
C SER A 119 -0.60 -3.98 2.48
N LEU A 120 -0.91 -5.25 2.24
CA LEU A 120 -1.65 -6.12 3.17
C LEU A 120 -0.86 -6.33 4.46
N ASN A 121 0.44 -6.62 4.37
CA ASN A 121 1.30 -6.78 5.53
C ASN A 121 1.40 -5.49 6.35
N ALA A 122 1.56 -4.34 5.67
CA ALA A 122 1.53 -3.04 6.32
C ALA A 122 0.17 -2.76 7.01
N ALA A 123 -0.95 -3.12 6.38
CA ALA A 123 -2.29 -2.99 6.96
C ALA A 123 -2.48 -3.88 8.19
N LYS A 124 -2.02 -5.14 8.15
CA LYS A 124 -2.03 -6.04 9.31
C LYS A 124 -1.19 -5.50 10.47
N ALA A 125 0.01 -5.00 10.19
CA ALA A 125 0.88 -4.39 11.20
C ALA A 125 0.27 -3.09 11.79
N ARG A 126 -0.50 -2.34 11.01
CA ARG A 126 -1.28 -1.19 11.52
C ARG A 126 -2.42 -1.65 12.42
N LEU A 127 -3.16 -2.70 12.03
CA LEU A 127 -4.23 -3.28 12.85
C LEU A 127 -3.71 -3.81 14.19
N GLU A 128 -2.60 -4.55 14.19
CA GLU A 128 -2.00 -5.07 15.43
C GLU A 128 -1.52 -3.94 16.34
N ARG A 129 -0.89 -2.89 15.80
CA ARG A 129 -0.54 -1.69 16.59
C ARG A 129 -1.77 -0.98 17.14
N ALA A 130 -2.86 -0.91 16.37
CA ALA A 130 -4.12 -0.35 16.85
C ALA A 130 -4.70 -1.18 17.99
N ARG A 131 -4.70 -2.52 17.87
CA ARG A 131 -5.16 -3.46 18.92
C ARG A 131 -4.33 -3.37 20.19
N THR A 132 -2.99 -3.32 20.08
CA THR A 132 -2.12 -3.20 21.26
C THR A 132 -2.29 -1.84 21.94
N THR A 133 -2.46 -0.77 21.16
CA THR A 133 -2.74 0.57 21.71
C THR A 133 -4.12 0.60 22.38
N GLN A 134 -5.15 0.01 21.77
CA GLN A 134 -6.50 -0.11 22.36
C GLN A 134 -6.49 -0.94 23.66
N GLY A 135 -5.70 -2.02 23.71
CA GLY A 135 -5.51 -2.81 24.93
C GLY A 135 -4.70 -2.11 26.03
N ALA A 136 -3.82 -1.17 25.66
CA ALA A 136 -3.04 -0.37 26.61
C ALA A 136 -3.83 0.80 27.21
N GLN A 137 -4.83 1.32 26.50
CA GLN A 137 -5.66 2.45 26.95
C GLN A 137 -6.30 2.22 28.33
N PRO A 138 -6.97 1.08 28.64
CA PRO A 138 -7.55 0.83 29.96
C PRO A 138 -6.55 0.78 31.12
N LYS A 139 -5.27 0.49 30.84
CA LYS A 139 -4.22 0.48 31.87
C LYS A 139 -3.76 1.89 32.20
N LEU A 140 -3.60 2.75 31.19
CA LEU A 140 -3.20 4.15 31.36
C LEU A 140 -4.25 4.94 32.15
N TRP A 141 -5.55 4.73 31.88
CA TRP A 141 -6.63 5.40 32.60
C TRP A 141 -6.75 4.93 34.05
N ARG A 142 -6.63 3.63 34.30
CA ARG A 142 -6.56 3.11 35.68
C ARG A 142 -5.41 3.73 36.46
N MET A 143 -4.23 3.86 35.85
CA MET A 143 -3.10 4.54 36.48
C MET A 143 -3.39 6.03 36.74
N SER A 144 -4.14 6.70 35.86
CA SER A 144 -4.56 8.09 36.08
C SER A 144 -5.51 8.21 37.26
N VAL A 145 -6.53 7.36 37.36
CA VAL A 145 -7.46 7.31 38.50
C VAL A 145 -6.72 7.00 39.79
N GLU A 146 -5.84 6.00 39.79
CA GLU A 146 -5.01 5.63 40.94
C GLU A 146 -4.11 6.80 41.39
N SER A 147 -3.50 7.51 40.43
CA SER A 147 -2.68 8.68 40.75
C SER A 147 -3.48 9.83 41.36
N ALA A 148 -4.71 10.07 40.86
CA ALA A 148 -5.60 11.10 41.39
C ALA A 148 -6.14 10.72 42.77
N GLU A 149 -6.41 9.44 43.00
CA GLU A 149 -6.85 8.92 44.29
C GLU A 149 -5.76 9.06 45.35
N ALA A 150 -4.50 8.76 45.00
CA ALA A 150 -3.36 8.99 45.87
C ALA A 150 -3.16 10.48 46.22
N GLN A 151 -3.40 11.40 45.28
CA GLN A 151 -3.35 12.84 45.54
C GLN A 151 -4.46 13.29 46.49
N TYR A 152 -5.68 12.79 46.30
CA TYR A 152 -6.81 13.05 47.20
C TYR A 152 -6.55 12.52 48.61
N GLU A 153 -6.06 11.28 48.73
CA GLU A 153 -5.73 10.68 50.02
C GLU A 153 -4.60 11.46 50.73
N SER A 154 -3.58 11.90 49.99
CA SER A 154 -2.52 12.76 50.52
C SER A 154 -3.07 14.08 51.05
N ALA A 155 -3.97 14.73 50.31
CA ALA A 155 -4.61 15.98 50.74
C ALA A 155 -5.44 15.78 52.03
N LEU A 156 -6.19 14.68 52.14
CA LEU A 156 -6.92 14.33 53.36
C LEU A 156 -5.99 14.11 54.56
N LYS A 157 -4.88 13.38 54.36
CA LYS A 157 -3.88 13.15 55.41
C LYS A 157 -3.24 14.46 55.88
N GLN A 158 -2.91 15.36 54.95
CA GLN A 158 -2.40 16.70 55.27
C GLN A 158 -3.42 17.53 56.06
N ARG A 159 -4.70 17.49 55.68
CA ARG A 159 -5.77 18.18 56.44
C ARG A 159 -5.89 17.63 57.86
N LYS A 160 -5.91 16.31 58.01
CA LYS A 160 -6.00 15.66 59.33
C LYS A 160 -4.79 15.99 60.21
N GLN A 161 -3.59 16.04 59.63
CA GLN A 161 -2.38 16.46 60.35
C GLN A 161 -2.47 17.91 60.81
N LEU A 162 -2.98 18.81 59.94
CA LEU A 162 -3.21 20.21 60.28
C LEU A 162 -4.21 20.34 61.44
N GLU A 163 -5.36 19.67 61.37
CA GLU A 163 -6.38 19.67 62.45
C GLU A 163 -5.78 19.22 63.79
N ALA A 164 -4.92 18.19 63.78
CA ALA A 164 -4.27 17.69 64.98
C ALA A 164 -3.29 18.72 65.59
N THR A 165 -2.46 19.36 64.77
CA THR A 165 -1.54 20.42 65.21
C THR A 165 -2.32 21.64 65.72
N GLN A 166 -3.36 22.05 64.99
CA GLN A 166 -4.22 23.18 65.35
C GLN A 166 -4.91 22.98 66.70
N LYS A 167 -5.44 21.77 66.94
CA LYS A 167 -6.06 21.42 68.22
C LYS A 167 -5.08 21.55 69.39
N ALA A 168 -3.83 21.13 69.22
CA ALA A 168 -2.81 21.24 70.26
C ALA A 168 -2.43 22.70 70.54
N GLU A 169 -2.32 23.52 69.50
CA GLU A 169 -2.04 24.96 69.63
C GLU A 169 -3.20 25.72 70.30
N ARG A 170 -4.46 25.47 69.92
CA ARG A 170 -5.61 26.08 70.62
C ARG A 170 -5.66 25.69 72.08
N ALA A 171 -5.42 24.41 72.39
CA ALA A 171 -5.42 23.94 73.77
C ALA A 171 -4.35 24.65 74.62
N SER A 172 -3.15 24.87 74.07
CA SER A 172 -2.09 25.59 74.80
C SER A 172 -2.38 27.10 74.93
N ALA A 173 -2.94 27.74 73.90
CA ALA A 173 -3.39 29.12 73.98
C ALA A 173 -4.54 29.31 74.99
N GLN A 174 -5.50 28.39 75.01
CA GLN A 174 -6.60 28.36 75.96
C GLN A 174 -6.09 28.22 77.39
N ALA A 175 -5.15 27.30 77.64
CA ALA A 175 -4.56 27.13 78.97
C ALA A 175 -3.84 28.41 79.46
N ASN A 176 -3.17 29.14 78.56
CA ASN A 176 -2.55 30.43 78.90
C ASN A 176 -3.58 31.51 79.23
N TYR A 177 -4.69 31.57 78.48
CA TYR A 177 -5.80 32.47 78.78
C TYR A 177 -6.43 32.15 80.13
N ASP A 178 -6.70 30.87 80.41
CA ASP A 178 -7.29 30.41 81.67
C ASP A 178 -6.38 30.74 82.86
N GLN A 179 -5.06 30.57 82.72
CA GLN A 179 -4.08 30.95 83.75
C GLN A 179 -4.05 32.47 83.99
N ALA A 180 -4.05 33.27 82.93
CA ALA A 180 -4.10 34.73 83.03
C ALA A 180 -5.40 35.18 83.72
N LYS A 181 -6.52 34.53 83.40
CA LYS A 181 -7.83 34.81 84.00
C LYS A 181 -7.85 34.47 85.48
N ALA A 182 -7.29 33.34 85.88
CA ALA A 182 -7.13 32.98 87.29
C ALA A 182 -6.25 33.99 88.06
N ASN A 183 -5.20 34.51 87.43
CA ASN A 183 -4.36 35.56 88.01
C ASN A 183 -5.13 36.90 88.17
N LEU A 184 -5.94 37.26 87.18
CA LEU A 184 -6.82 38.43 87.24
C LEU A 184 -7.84 38.31 88.37
N ASP A 185 -8.47 37.15 88.53
CA ASP A 185 -9.45 36.90 89.59
C ASP A 185 -8.81 37.03 90.98
N ASN A 186 -7.60 36.49 91.17
CA ASN A 186 -6.82 36.66 92.39
C ASN A 186 -6.42 38.12 92.64
N GLY A 187 -5.96 38.83 91.61
CA GLY A 187 -5.60 40.25 91.67
C GLY A 187 -6.80 41.12 92.04
N LYS A 188 -7.96 40.84 91.45
CA LYS A 188 -9.23 41.52 91.73
C LYS A 188 -9.66 41.29 93.18
N ALA A 189 -9.67 40.03 93.64
CA ALA A 189 -10.06 39.71 95.00
C ALA A 189 -9.13 40.36 96.04
N ASN A 190 -7.82 40.46 95.76
CA ASN A 190 -6.88 41.17 96.62
C ASN A 190 -7.15 42.68 96.63
N TYR A 191 -7.36 43.30 95.46
CA TYR A 191 -7.70 44.72 95.36
C TYR A 191 -8.99 45.05 96.13
N GLU A 192 -10.06 44.29 95.90
CA GLU A 192 -11.35 44.45 96.61
C GLU A 192 -11.17 44.31 98.13
N ARG A 193 -10.34 43.36 98.58
CA ARG A 193 -10.01 43.20 100.00
C ARG A 193 -9.28 44.42 100.56
N GLN A 194 -8.26 44.94 99.87
CA GLN A 194 -7.52 46.12 100.32
C GLN A 194 -8.39 47.38 100.37
N VAL A 195 -9.26 47.57 99.38
CA VAL A 195 -10.26 48.66 99.38
C VAL A 195 -11.16 48.55 100.62
N SER A 196 -11.66 47.34 100.92
CA SER A 196 -12.52 47.12 102.09
C SER A 196 -11.81 47.34 103.43
N LEU A 197 -10.49 47.07 103.51
CA LEU A 197 -9.68 47.28 104.70
C LEU A 197 -9.30 48.75 104.88
N HIS A 198 -9.03 49.46 103.78
CA HIS A 198 -8.75 50.90 103.79
C HIS A 198 -9.96 51.71 104.27
N ALA A 199 -11.16 51.35 103.78
CA ALA A 199 -12.42 51.97 104.22
C ALA A 199 -12.65 51.83 105.75
N LYS A 200 -12.04 50.82 106.38
CA LYS A 200 -12.08 50.58 107.83
C LYS A 200 -10.86 51.14 108.58
N GLY A 201 -9.91 51.77 107.88
CA GLY A 201 -8.70 52.38 108.44
C GLY A 201 -7.52 51.43 108.70
N PHE A 202 -7.56 50.18 108.23
CA PHE A 202 -6.54 49.16 108.54
C PHE A 202 -5.32 49.16 107.61
N VAL A 203 -5.37 49.80 106.44
CA VAL A 203 -4.25 49.89 105.47
C VAL A 203 -4.14 51.29 104.87
N SER A 204 -2.97 51.66 104.36
CA SER A 204 -2.72 52.98 103.75
C SER A 204 -3.23 53.05 102.30
N GLN A 205 -3.43 54.28 101.80
CA GLN A 205 -3.87 54.47 100.41
C GLN A 205 -2.84 53.93 99.39
N GLN A 206 -1.54 54.06 99.70
CA GLN A 206 -0.47 53.47 98.90
C GLN A 206 -0.63 51.95 98.73
N THR A 207 -1.13 51.23 99.75
CA THR A 207 -1.39 49.78 99.65
C THR A 207 -2.52 49.46 98.68
N VAL A 208 -3.57 50.28 98.66
CA VAL A 208 -4.69 50.16 97.71
C VAL A 208 -4.21 50.44 96.29
N ASP A 209 -3.43 51.50 96.09
CA ASP A 209 -2.88 51.88 94.79
C ASP A 209 -1.95 50.78 94.23
N GLN A 210 -1.12 50.17 95.09
CA GLN A 210 -0.27 49.04 94.70
C GLN A 210 -1.11 47.81 94.30
N ALA A 211 -2.19 47.52 95.02
CA ALA A 211 -3.10 46.42 94.68
C ALA A 211 -3.87 46.70 93.38
N LYS A 212 -4.28 47.95 93.15
CA LYS A 212 -4.91 48.39 91.90
C LYS A 212 -3.97 48.22 90.71
N ALA A 213 -2.72 48.69 90.83
CA ALA A 213 -1.70 48.51 89.79
C ALA A 213 -1.48 47.02 89.47
N SER A 214 -1.44 46.15 90.50
CA SER A 214 -1.32 44.70 90.31
C SER A 214 -2.52 44.10 89.57
N TYR A 215 -3.75 44.49 89.95
CA TYR A 215 -4.98 44.11 89.25
C TYR A 215 -4.98 44.56 87.78
N GLU A 216 -4.58 45.81 87.51
CA GLU A 216 -4.51 46.35 86.14
C GLU A 216 -3.47 45.62 85.27
N VAL A 217 -2.33 45.21 85.85
CA VAL A 217 -1.34 44.37 85.17
C VAL A 217 -1.93 43.01 84.81
N SER A 218 -2.61 42.33 85.73
CA SER A 218 -3.29 41.06 85.43
C SER A 218 -4.40 41.24 84.39
N ALA A 219 -5.11 42.37 84.39
CA ALA A 219 -6.14 42.66 83.41
C ALA A 219 -5.55 42.90 82.01
N ALA A 220 -4.37 43.52 81.92
CA ALA A 220 -3.63 43.65 80.68
C ALA A 220 -3.10 42.28 80.17
N GLN A 221 -2.68 41.40 81.09
CA GLN A 221 -2.25 40.03 80.75
C GLN A 221 -3.40 39.20 80.16
N VAL A 222 -4.60 39.25 80.75
CA VAL A 222 -5.78 38.56 80.19
C VAL A 222 -6.11 39.09 78.79
N ARG A 223 -6.17 40.41 78.60
CA ARG A 223 -6.40 41.01 77.27
C ARG A 223 -5.38 40.55 76.24
N THR A 224 -4.12 40.43 76.63
CA THR A 224 -3.05 39.95 75.74
C THR A 224 -3.22 38.47 75.39
N ALA A 225 -3.58 37.63 76.36
CA ALA A 225 -3.85 36.21 76.15
C ALA A 225 -5.11 35.99 75.30
N GLU A 226 -6.16 36.79 75.50
CA GLU A 226 -7.41 36.77 74.73
C GLU A 226 -7.18 37.14 73.26
N VAL A 227 -6.48 38.25 73.00
CA VAL A 227 -6.13 38.65 71.63
C VAL A 227 -5.29 37.57 70.96
N ARG A 228 -4.35 36.95 71.69
CA ARG A 228 -3.53 35.87 71.15
C ARG A 228 -4.34 34.61 70.83
N LEU A 229 -5.28 34.24 71.69
CA LEU A 229 -6.19 33.13 71.42
C LEU A 229 -7.03 33.40 70.16
N ALA A 230 -7.67 34.58 70.08
CA ALA A 230 -8.45 34.98 68.91
C ALA A 230 -7.62 34.97 67.61
N THR A 231 -6.39 35.49 67.66
CA THR A 231 -5.47 35.49 66.51
C THR A 231 -5.17 34.06 66.04
N ILE A 232 -4.88 33.14 66.97
CA ILE A 232 -4.63 31.72 66.64
C ILE A 232 -5.89 31.09 66.03
N GLU A 233 -7.08 31.38 66.55
CA GLU A 233 -8.32 30.83 66.00
C GLU A 233 -8.60 31.27 64.56
N ASP A 234 -8.34 32.55 64.26
CA ASP A 234 -8.48 33.12 62.92
C ASP A 234 -7.43 32.55 61.95
N GLU A 235 -6.16 32.49 62.34
CA GLU A 235 -5.08 31.88 61.55
C GLU A 235 -5.40 30.42 61.21
N GLN A 236 -5.91 29.68 62.19
CA GLN A 236 -6.26 28.28 62.00
C GLN A 236 -7.51 28.08 61.15
N ARG A 237 -8.52 28.96 61.26
CA ARG A 237 -9.68 28.94 60.37
C ARG A 237 -9.25 29.15 58.92
N ALA A 238 -8.43 30.18 58.66
CA ALA A 238 -7.92 30.46 57.32
C ALA A 238 -7.10 29.28 56.77
N ALA A 239 -6.26 28.66 57.60
CA ALA A 239 -5.48 27.49 57.21
C ALA A 239 -6.36 26.25 56.94
N ALA A 240 -7.42 26.04 57.73
CA ALA A 240 -8.38 24.95 57.52
C ALA A 240 -9.16 25.13 56.21
N GLU A 241 -9.65 26.33 55.92
CA GLU A 241 -10.30 26.66 54.65
C GLU A 241 -9.37 26.41 53.45
N ALA A 242 -8.10 26.82 53.55
CA ALA A 242 -7.11 26.54 52.52
C ALA A 242 -6.85 25.04 52.34
N ALA A 243 -6.84 24.25 53.43
CA ALA A 243 -6.69 22.81 53.36
C ALA A 243 -7.93 22.12 52.76
N ASP A 244 -9.14 22.54 53.12
CA ASP A 244 -10.38 22.04 52.54
C ASP A 244 -10.49 22.38 51.05
N ALA A 245 -10.04 23.57 50.64
CA ALA A 245 -9.95 23.92 49.22
C ALA A 245 -9.03 22.99 48.44
N ARG A 246 -7.87 22.59 49.02
CA ARG A 246 -6.95 21.61 48.41
C ARG A 246 -7.60 20.22 48.30
N VAL A 247 -8.30 19.77 49.34
CA VAL A 247 -9.04 18.49 49.32
C VAL A 247 -10.11 18.52 48.22
N LYS A 248 -10.86 19.62 48.10
CA LYS A 248 -11.89 19.80 47.07
C LYS A 248 -11.30 19.80 45.66
N GLN A 249 -10.16 20.47 45.46
CA GLN A 249 -9.43 20.44 44.18
C GLN A 249 -8.96 19.03 43.82
N ALA A 250 -8.41 18.29 44.78
CA ALA A 250 -7.98 16.91 44.57
C ALA A 250 -9.15 15.96 44.28
N LEU A 251 -10.29 16.15 44.95
CA LEU A 251 -11.52 15.41 44.68
C LEU A 251 -12.04 15.68 43.27
N ALA A 252 -12.09 16.94 42.84
CA ALA A 252 -12.50 17.30 41.48
C ALA A 252 -11.56 16.69 40.43
N GLY A 253 -10.25 16.63 40.71
CA GLY A 253 -9.28 15.92 39.87
C GLY A 253 -9.55 14.42 39.77
N LEU A 254 -9.89 13.77 40.89
CA LEU A 254 -10.28 12.36 40.94
C LEU A 254 -11.58 12.08 40.17
N GLU A 255 -12.59 12.93 40.34
CA GLU A 255 -13.85 12.83 39.59
C GLU A 255 -13.62 12.99 38.09
N SER A 256 -12.79 13.96 37.67
CA SER A 256 -12.42 14.13 36.27
C SER A 256 -11.68 12.91 35.71
N ALA A 257 -10.76 12.31 36.47
CA ALA A 257 -10.04 11.12 36.04
C ALA A 257 -10.98 9.91 35.88
N ARG A 258 -11.94 9.74 36.80
CA ARG A 258 -12.97 8.70 36.72
C ARG A 258 -13.94 8.92 35.56
N ALA A 259 -14.31 10.17 35.27
CA ALA A 259 -15.16 10.50 34.13
C ALA A 259 -14.46 10.15 32.80
N GLN A 260 -13.18 10.50 32.66
CA GLN A 260 -12.37 10.12 31.49
C GLN A 260 -12.25 8.61 31.32
N GLU A 261 -12.10 7.84 32.41
CA GLU A 261 -12.13 6.37 32.37
C GLU A 261 -13.48 5.84 31.87
N ALA A 262 -14.60 6.42 32.34
CA ALA A 262 -15.94 6.00 31.95
C ALA A 262 -16.25 6.31 30.47
N ASP A 263 -15.85 7.48 29.97
CA ASP A 263 -16.02 7.87 28.56
C ASP A 263 -15.27 6.91 27.63
N VAL A 264 -14.05 6.51 27.99
CA VAL A 264 -13.25 5.56 27.20
C VAL A 264 -13.80 4.14 27.28
N ARG A 265 -14.45 3.76 28.39
CA ARG A 265 -15.11 2.46 28.50
C ARG A 265 -16.36 2.35 27.62
N ASN A 266 -17.01 3.48 27.32
CA ASN A 266 -18.26 3.55 26.58
C ASN A 266 -18.08 3.89 25.08
N ALA A 267 -16.86 4.22 24.64
CA ALA A 267 -16.51 4.54 23.25
C ALA A 267 -15.96 3.32 22.50
#